data_AF-U9V8K1-F1
#
_entry.id   AF-U9V8K1-F1
#
_cell.length_a   1.000
_cell.length_b   1.000
_cell.length_c   1.000
_cell.angle_alpha   90.00
_cell.angle_beta   90.00
_cell.angle_gamma   90.00
#
_symmetry.space_group_name_H-M   'P 1'
#
loop_
_entity.id
_entity.type
_entity.pdbx_description
1 polymer ?
#
loop_
_entity_poly.entity_id
_entity_poly.type
_entity_poly.pdbx_seq_one_letter_code
_entity_poly.pdbx_strand_id
1 'polypeptide(L)'
;TEEILGGYNLLKWESSGSWIKNRDCFIFSFKNNNAKNAIISNIKHTDYALLYGIVGGPYFGDIAISSSYDDMNYNFISYGKNYYEKRIKDSDGTFAMEDYEVFQIIR
;
A
#
# COMPACT_ATOMS: atom_id res chain seq x y z
N THR A 1 -12.54 -6.56 11.54
CA THR A 1 -12.67 -5.12 11.87
C THR A 1 -12.70 -4.37 10.57
N GLU A 2 -13.54 -3.33 10.45
CA GLU A 2 -13.53 -2.45 9.28
C GLU A 2 -12.24 -1.61 9.31
N GLU A 3 -11.20 -2.09 8.67
CA GLU A 3 -9.89 -1.42 8.61
C GLU A 3 -9.51 -1.23 7.15
N ILE A 4 -9.11 -0.01 6.83
CA ILE A 4 -8.62 0.35 5.51
C ILE A 4 -7.13 0.61 5.62
N LEU A 5 -6.37 -0.06 4.75
CA LEU A 5 -4.98 0.23 4.46
C LEU A 5 -4.88 0.71 3.03
N GLY A 6 -4.07 1.72 2.78
CA GLY A 6 -3.90 2.24 1.43
C GLY A 6 -2.61 3.02 1.25
N GLY A 7 -2.36 3.37 0.00
CA GLY A 7 -1.23 4.19 -0.38
C GLY A 7 -1.60 5.15 -1.49
N TYR A 8 -0.87 6.25 -1.55
CA TYR A 8 -1.00 7.27 -2.56
C TYR A 8 0.28 7.39 -3.37
N ASN A 9 0.13 7.51 -4.68
CA ASN A 9 1.22 7.76 -5.62
C ASN A 9 0.72 8.74 -6.68
N LEU A 10 1.51 9.81 -6.94
CA LEU A 10 1.23 10.78 -8.01
C LEU A 10 1.55 10.24 -9.41
N LEU A 11 2.45 9.26 -9.50
CA LEU A 11 2.91 8.75 -10.78
C LEU A 11 1.90 7.76 -11.36
N LYS A 12 1.87 7.67 -12.69
CA LYS A 12 1.09 6.65 -13.39
C LYS A 12 1.68 5.27 -13.06
N TRP A 13 0.82 4.36 -12.66
CA TRP A 13 1.14 2.95 -12.41
C TRP A 13 1.59 2.25 -13.69
N GLU A 14 2.71 1.51 -13.61
CA GLU A 14 3.22 0.66 -14.68
C GLU A 14 3.61 -0.72 -14.14
N SER A 15 4.03 -1.62 -15.03
CA SER A 15 4.40 -3.00 -14.70
C SER A 15 5.80 -3.33 -15.23
N SER A 16 6.83 -2.71 -14.63
CA SER A 16 8.23 -2.83 -15.08
C SER A 16 9.13 -3.72 -14.20
N GLY A 17 8.62 -4.22 -13.08
CA GLY A 17 9.39 -4.98 -12.07
C GLY A 17 10.40 -4.15 -11.28
N SER A 18 10.35 -2.82 -11.40
CA SER A 18 11.35 -1.92 -10.83
C SER A 18 10.79 -1.10 -9.67
N TRP A 19 11.66 -0.79 -8.72
CA TRP A 19 11.37 0.20 -7.68
C TRP A 19 11.36 1.60 -8.27
N ILE A 20 10.39 2.38 -7.85
CA ILE A 20 10.14 3.72 -8.34
C ILE A 20 10.45 4.70 -7.22
N LYS A 21 11.36 5.62 -7.54
CA LYS A 21 11.67 6.73 -6.66
C LYS A 21 10.53 7.73 -6.67
N ASN A 22 9.89 7.92 -5.52
CA ASN A 22 8.90 8.98 -5.36
C ASN A 22 8.94 9.52 -3.92
N ARG A 23 8.94 10.85 -3.78
CA ARG A 23 8.93 11.56 -2.49
C ARG A 23 7.53 11.96 -2.03
N ASP A 24 6.58 11.95 -2.94
CA ASP A 24 5.19 12.35 -2.70
C ASP A 24 4.31 11.15 -2.30
N CYS A 25 4.90 9.95 -2.22
CA CYS A 25 4.20 8.77 -1.74
C CYS A 25 3.97 8.84 -0.22
N PHE A 26 2.77 8.47 0.18
CA PHE A 26 2.43 8.19 1.57
C PHE A 26 1.53 6.96 1.64
N ILE A 27 1.62 6.26 2.76
CA ILE A 27 0.68 5.19 3.11
C ILE A 27 -0.19 5.66 4.27
N PHE A 28 -1.37 5.07 4.37
CA PHE A 28 -2.32 5.40 5.41
C PHE A 28 -3.07 4.19 5.95
N SER A 29 -3.57 4.34 7.18
CA SER A 29 -4.53 3.41 7.77
C SER A 29 -5.58 4.14 8.59
N PHE A 30 -6.80 3.60 8.62
CA PHE A 30 -7.84 4.02 9.55
C PHE A 30 -8.84 2.90 9.80
N LYS A 31 -9.56 2.99 10.92
CA LYS A 31 -10.55 2.01 11.36
C LYS A 31 -11.94 2.63 11.41
N ASN A 32 -12.96 1.80 11.21
CA ASN A 32 -14.38 2.15 11.32
C ASN A 32 -14.75 3.39 10.48
N ASN A 33 -14.18 3.50 9.28
CA ASN A 33 -14.35 4.63 8.35
C ASN A 33 -14.11 6.02 8.97
N ASN A 34 -13.30 6.12 10.03
CA ASN A 34 -13.00 7.38 10.69
C ASN A 34 -11.64 7.94 10.26
N ALA A 35 -11.65 8.73 9.19
CA ALA A 35 -10.44 9.37 8.66
C ALA A 35 -9.80 10.40 9.63
N LYS A 36 -10.51 10.89 10.66
CA LYS A 36 -9.92 11.85 11.62
C LYS A 36 -8.78 11.24 12.43
N ASN A 37 -8.82 9.92 12.62
CA ASN A 37 -7.80 9.17 13.34
C ASN A 37 -6.86 8.43 12.38
N ALA A 38 -6.82 8.84 11.11
CA ALA A 38 -5.95 8.20 10.14
C ALA A 38 -4.48 8.39 10.52
N ILE A 39 -3.73 7.30 10.45
CA ILE A 39 -2.28 7.36 10.48
C ILE A 39 -1.84 7.64 9.06
N ILE A 40 -1.13 8.75 8.85
CA ILE A 40 -0.45 9.06 7.59
C ILE A 40 1.04 8.93 7.83
N SER A 41 1.68 8.13 6.98
CA SER A 41 3.11 7.83 7.01
C SER A 41 3.70 8.18 5.65
N ASN A 42 4.57 9.19 5.61
CA ASN A 42 5.25 9.57 4.39
C ASN A 42 6.41 8.61 4.11
N ILE A 43 6.81 8.54 2.85
CA ILE A 43 7.98 7.77 2.45
C ILE A 43 9.26 8.37 3.07
N LYS A 44 10.05 7.54 3.76
CA LYS A 44 11.36 7.93 4.30
C LYS A 44 12.48 7.56 3.33
N HIS A 45 12.42 6.36 2.76
CA HIS A 45 13.41 5.84 1.83
C HIS A 45 12.86 5.91 0.40
N THR A 46 12.98 7.08 -0.21
CA THR A 46 12.29 7.41 -1.48
C THR A 46 12.58 6.44 -2.62
N ASP A 47 13.75 5.79 -2.64
CA ASP A 47 14.13 4.84 -3.69
C ASP A 47 13.29 3.55 -3.67
N TYR A 48 12.55 3.31 -2.58
CA TYR A 48 11.67 2.15 -2.38
C TYR A 48 10.21 2.58 -2.16
N ALA A 49 9.79 3.70 -2.75
CA ALA A 49 8.45 4.24 -2.53
C ALA A 49 7.36 3.32 -3.05
N LEU A 50 7.58 2.75 -4.24
CA LEU A 50 6.62 1.88 -4.90
C LEU A 50 7.33 0.89 -5.81
N LEU A 51 6.95 -0.38 -5.76
CA LEU A 51 7.38 -1.40 -6.72
C LEU A 51 6.29 -1.63 -7.76
N TYR A 52 6.67 -1.50 -9.03
CA TYR A 52 5.84 -1.87 -10.18
C TYR A 52 5.88 -3.38 -10.40
N GLY A 53 5.15 -4.12 -9.55
CA GLY A 53 5.08 -5.58 -9.61
C GLY A 53 4.69 -6.10 -11.01
N ILE A 54 5.39 -7.13 -11.49
CA ILE A 54 5.06 -7.80 -12.76
C ILE A 54 3.91 -8.81 -12.55
N VAL A 55 3.91 -9.49 -11.39
CA VAL A 55 3.02 -10.62 -11.09
C VAL A 55 2.28 -10.38 -9.76
N GLY A 56 1.98 -9.13 -9.42
CA GLY A 56 1.38 -8.77 -8.14
C GLY A 56 0.69 -7.42 -8.16
N GLY A 57 -0.04 -7.14 -7.08
CA GLY A 57 -0.70 -5.85 -6.89
C GLY A 57 0.30 -4.75 -6.50
N PRO A 58 -0.20 -3.53 -6.28
CA PRO A 58 0.59 -2.44 -5.75
C PRO A 58 1.44 -2.83 -4.53
N TYR A 59 2.74 -2.50 -4.57
CA TYR A 59 3.61 -2.65 -3.40
C TYR A 59 4.23 -1.31 -3.02
N PHE A 60 3.63 -0.68 -2.02
CA PHE A 60 4.08 0.56 -1.39
C PHE A 60 5.12 0.31 -0.29
N GLY A 61 6.18 -0.47 -0.52
CA GLY A 61 7.32 -0.69 0.41
C GLY A 61 7.03 -1.35 1.78
N ASP A 62 5.97 -0.92 2.44
CA ASP A 62 5.46 -1.30 3.76
C ASP A 62 4.03 -1.85 3.69
N ILE A 63 3.39 -1.75 2.52
CA ILE A 63 2.11 -2.41 2.19
C ILE A 63 2.28 -3.13 0.86
N ALA A 64 2.05 -4.44 0.83
CA ALA A 64 1.99 -5.20 -0.43
C ALA A 64 0.67 -5.95 -0.58
N ILE A 65 0.04 -5.80 -1.75
CA ILE A 65 -1.16 -6.52 -2.15
C ILE A 65 -0.75 -7.72 -3.01
N SER A 66 -1.21 -8.91 -2.63
CA SER A 66 -0.84 -10.17 -3.29
C SER A 66 -2.05 -11.09 -3.46
N SER A 67 -1.96 -12.02 -4.41
CA SER A 67 -2.90 -13.13 -4.54
C SER A 67 -2.31 -14.42 -3.95
N SER A 68 -3.17 -15.36 -3.59
CA SER A 68 -2.76 -16.76 -3.40
C SER A 68 -2.25 -17.36 -4.71
N TYR A 69 -1.28 -18.28 -4.62
CA TYR A 69 -0.59 -18.91 -5.76
C TYR A 69 -1.50 -19.46 -6.87
N ASP A 70 -2.75 -19.82 -6.55
CA ASP A 70 -3.70 -20.46 -7.48
C ASP A 70 -4.80 -19.53 -8.02
N ASP A 71 -4.87 -18.27 -7.58
CA ASP A 71 -5.93 -17.33 -7.99
C ASP A 71 -5.37 -16.03 -8.57
N MET A 72 -6.03 -15.50 -9.60
CA MET A 72 -5.77 -14.14 -10.13
C MET A 72 -6.41 -13.03 -9.26
N ASN A 73 -7.07 -13.40 -8.16
CA ASN A 73 -7.76 -12.46 -7.28
C ASN A 73 -6.83 -12.01 -6.15
N TYR A 74 -6.56 -10.71 -6.09
CA TYR A 74 -5.88 -10.10 -4.94
C TYR A 74 -6.75 -10.26 -3.70
N ASN A 75 -6.29 -11.07 -2.75
CA ASN A 75 -7.06 -11.45 -1.57
C ASN A 75 -6.26 -11.30 -0.27
N PHE A 76 -4.97 -10.94 -0.34
CA PHE A 76 -4.15 -10.70 0.85
C PHE A 76 -3.45 -9.36 0.79
N ILE A 77 -3.35 -8.75 1.96
CA ILE A 77 -2.46 -7.63 2.22
C ILE A 77 -1.42 -8.06 3.26
N SER A 78 -0.18 -7.71 2.98
CA SER A 78 0.91 -7.75 3.95
C SER A 78 1.32 -6.33 4.32
N TYR A 79 1.66 -6.13 5.57
CA TYR A 79 2.07 -4.84 6.09
C TYR A 79 3.20 -4.98 7.10
N GLY A 80 4.06 -3.99 7.12
CA GLY A 80 5.16 -3.89 8.07
C GLY A 80 5.76 -2.49 8.04
N LYS A 81 6.88 -2.30 8.74
CA LYS A 81 7.60 -1.02 8.71
C LYS A 81 9.02 -1.24 8.20
N ASN A 82 9.30 -0.80 6.98
CA ASN A 82 10.61 -0.84 6.35
C ASN A 82 11.04 0.55 5.87
N TYR A 83 10.27 1.14 4.96
CA TYR A 83 10.66 2.31 4.16
C TYR A 83 9.88 3.59 4.48
N TYR A 84 8.75 3.50 5.18
CA TYR A 84 7.95 4.66 5.56
C TYR A 84 8.24 5.12 7.01
N GLU A 85 7.90 6.37 7.32
CA GLU A 85 8.28 7.03 8.57
C GLU A 85 7.66 6.38 9.81
N LYS A 86 6.39 6.05 9.74
CA LYS A 86 5.55 5.53 10.82
C LYS A 86 5.00 4.14 10.48
N ARG A 87 4.88 3.32 11.52
CA ARG A 87 4.02 2.14 11.49
C ARG A 87 2.57 2.56 11.26
N ILE A 88 1.88 1.89 10.35
CA ILE A 88 0.44 2.06 10.11
C ILE A 88 -0.41 1.09 10.96
N LYS A 89 0.22 0.08 11.54
CA LYS A 89 -0.36 -0.88 12.49
C LYS A 89 0.65 -1.23 13.58
N ASP A 90 0.16 -1.67 14.73
CA ASP A 90 0.97 -1.92 15.93
C ASP A 90 2.03 -3.01 15.73
N SER A 91 1.79 -3.96 14.83
CA SER A 91 2.71 -5.03 14.47
C SER A 91 2.83 -5.17 12.96
N ASP A 92 3.80 -5.97 12.52
CA ASP A 92 3.87 -6.45 11.15
C ASP A 92 2.93 -7.67 11.02
N GLY A 93 2.45 -7.96 9.82
CA GLY A 93 1.56 -9.09 9.62
C GLY A 93 0.87 -9.13 8.26
N THR A 94 -0.13 -10.00 8.18
CA THR A 94 -0.98 -10.17 7.00
C THR A 94 -2.45 -10.24 7.42
N PHE A 95 -3.36 -9.91 6.52
CA PHE A 95 -4.76 -10.29 6.67
C PHE A 95 -5.45 -10.48 5.31
N ALA A 96 -6.56 -11.21 5.32
CA ALA A 96 -7.40 -11.44 4.15
C ALA A 96 -8.21 -10.18 3.84
N MET A 97 -8.09 -9.68 2.62
CA MET A 97 -8.78 -8.51 2.14
C MET A 97 -10.16 -8.89 1.61
N GLU A 98 -11.18 -8.11 1.97
CA GLU A 98 -12.54 -8.31 1.47
C GLU A 98 -12.74 -7.64 0.11
N ASP A 99 -12.18 -6.45 -0.09
CA ASP A 99 -12.27 -5.68 -1.33
C ASP A 99 -11.08 -4.72 -1.49
N TYR A 100 -10.84 -4.22 -2.71
CA TYR A 100 -9.90 -3.16 -3.02
C TYR A 100 -10.46 -2.16 -4.01
N GLU A 101 -10.12 -0.89 -3.81
CA GLU A 101 -10.54 0.20 -4.69
C GLU A 101 -9.33 1.00 -5.16
N VAL A 102 -9.35 1.44 -6.41
CA VAL A 102 -8.32 2.29 -7.00
C VAL A 102 -8.95 3.56 -7.52
N PHE A 103 -8.49 4.70 -7.03
CA PHE A 103 -8.99 6.03 -7.40
C PHE A 103 -7.92 6.84 -8.11
N GLN A 104 -8.32 7.52 -9.18
CA GLN A 104 -7.50 8.54 -9.85
C GLN A 104 -8.07 9.93 -9.53
N ILE A 105 -7.23 10.81 -9.00
CA ILE A 105 -7.59 12.20 -8.75
C ILE A 105 -7.32 13.00 -10.03
N ILE A 106 -8.37 13.59 -10.61
CA ILE A 106 -8.29 14.50 -11.77
C ILE A 106 -8.50 15.93 -11.24
N ARG A 107 -7.69 16.88 -11.71
CA ARG A 107 -7.80 18.30 -11.39
C ARG A 107 -8.41 19.08 -12.54
#